data_AF-A0A4Y2SF35-F1
#
_entry.id   AF-A0A4Y2SF35-F1
#
_cell.length_a   1.000
_cell.length_b   1.000
_cell.length_c   1.000
_cell.angle_alpha   90.00
_cell.angle_beta   90.00
_cell.angle_gamma   90.00
#
_symmetry.space_group_name_H-M   'P 1'
#
loop_
_entity.id
_entity.type
_entity.pdbx_description
1 polymer ?
#
loop_
_entity_poly.entity_id
_entity_poly.type
_entity_poly.pdbx_seq_one_letter_code
_entity_poly.pdbx_strand_id
1 'polypeptide(L)'
;MSVLMVLQNYQLKNNAIQATRRLLDDSVSLHWVKAHIGVASNEAADRAAKEATQKEGIDVHLGIPERTLKRVLKSQLMAHWQRDWDSREEGVKGLFTRNLFPTALRTRCISNPYDIQMATNHGLSPQYLRRFNLRDCSCRCGEDQHDDVLHFVAKISFCFHSTV
;
A
#
# COMPACT_ATOMS: atom_id res chain seq x y z
N MET A 1 6.75 9.84 19.73
CA MET A 1 7.44 10.64 20.77
C MET A 1 6.36 11.46 21.47
N SER A 2 6.28 11.42 22.80
CA SER A 2 5.28 12.23 23.53
C SER A 2 5.68 13.71 23.51
N VAL A 3 4.72 14.62 23.77
CA VAL A 3 4.99 16.07 23.85
C VAL A 3 6.07 16.37 24.89
N LEU A 4 6.03 15.69 26.05
CA LEU A 4 7.04 15.84 27.11
C LEU A 4 8.44 15.47 26.61
N MET A 5 8.59 14.33 25.93
CA MET A 5 9.87 13.92 25.34
C MET A 5 10.35 14.90 24.28
N VAL A 6 9.44 15.49 23.50
CA VAL A 6 9.78 16.50 22.50
C VAL A 6 10.28 17.77 23.17
N LEU A 7 9.62 18.24 24.23
CA LEU A 7 10.04 19.42 25.00
C LEU A 7 11.41 19.23 25.64
N GLN A 8 11.72 18.03 26.14
CA GLN A 8 13.02 17.69 26.73
C GLN A 8 14.14 17.50 25.68
N ASN A 9 13.82 17.26 24.41
CA ASN A 9 14.81 17.03 23.36
C ASN A 9 15.21 18.33 22.63
N TYR A 10 16.27 18.97 23.07
CA TYR A 10 16.78 20.25 22.52
C TYR A 10 17.20 20.22 21.05
N GLN A 11 17.41 19.04 20.45
CA GLN A 11 17.77 18.90 19.04
C GLN A 11 16.57 19.16 18.11
N LEU A 12 15.34 19.05 18.60
CA LEU A 12 14.14 19.30 17.81
C LEU A 12 13.88 20.81 17.64
N LYS A 13 13.90 21.26 16.39
CA LYS A 13 13.62 22.64 15.98
C LYS A 13 12.22 22.73 15.37
N ASN A 14 11.21 22.90 16.23
CA ASN A 14 9.83 23.21 15.81
C ASN A 14 9.41 24.53 16.49
N ASN A 15 8.81 25.45 15.72
CA ASN A 15 8.48 26.79 16.21
C ASN A 15 7.54 26.77 17.41
N ALA A 16 6.52 25.90 17.43
CA ALA A 16 5.62 25.77 18.55
C ALA A 16 6.34 25.23 19.80
N ILE A 17 7.20 24.22 19.63
CA ILE A 17 8.00 23.66 20.73
C ILE A 17 8.97 24.69 21.31
N GLN A 18 9.61 25.49 20.45
CA GLN A 18 10.50 26.56 20.89
C GLN A 18 9.74 27.67 21.62
N ALA A 19 8.55 28.04 21.12
CA ALA A 19 7.68 29.01 21.80
C ALA A 19 7.25 28.49 23.17
N THR A 20 6.81 27.24 23.28
CA THR A 20 6.46 26.61 24.57
C THR A 20 7.66 26.56 25.51
N ARG A 21 8.86 26.21 25.02
CA ARG A 21 10.08 26.20 25.85
C ARG A 21 10.42 27.56 26.44
N ARG A 22 10.19 28.65 25.72
CA ARG A 22 10.43 30.01 26.23
C ARG A 22 9.48 30.39 27.38
N LEU A 23 8.36 29.70 27.52
CA LEU A 23 7.41 29.89 28.62
C LEU A 23 7.74 28.99 29.82
N LEU A 24 8.66 28.05 29.68
CA LEU A 24 9.10 27.16 30.76
C LEU A 24 10.39 27.73 31.36
N ASP A 25 10.38 27.99 32.66
CA ASP A 25 11.55 28.34 33.46
C ASP A 25 11.78 27.31 34.57
N ASP A 26 12.78 27.54 35.43
CA ASP A 26 13.15 26.64 36.51
C ASP A 26 12.06 26.50 37.59
N SER A 27 10.99 27.31 37.55
CA SER A 27 9.85 27.21 38.47
C SER A 27 8.81 26.17 38.04
N VAL A 28 8.85 25.70 36.80
CA VAL A 28 7.84 24.81 36.23
C VAL A 28 8.38 23.39 36.06
N SER A 29 7.80 22.44 36.79
CA SER A 29 8.10 21.01 36.62
C SER A 29 7.01 20.30 35.81
N LEU A 30 7.43 19.58 34.77
CA LEU A 30 6.52 18.85 33.89
C LEU A 30 6.44 17.38 34.29
N HIS A 31 5.22 16.90 34.53
CA HIS A 31 4.94 15.52 34.91
C HIS A 31 3.99 14.88 33.91
N TRP A 32 4.19 13.59 33.61
CA TRP A 32 3.24 12.82 32.83
C TRP A 32 2.18 12.23 33.74
N VAL A 33 0.91 12.47 33.42
CA VAL A 33 -0.25 11.90 34.10
C VAL A 33 -1.02 11.05 33.11
N LYS A 34 -1.52 9.89 33.57
CA LYS A 34 -2.33 9.00 32.75
C LYS A 34 -3.71 9.65 32.51
N ALA A 35 -4.17 9.63 31.26
CA ALA A 35 -5.50 10.11 30.92
C ALA A 35 -6.61 9.18 31.46
N HIS A 36 -7.79 9.73 31.70
CA HIS A 36 -9.03 9.01 32.04
C HIS A 36 -8.98 8.15 33.31
N ILE A 37 -8.33 8.64 34.36
CA ILE A 37 -8.27 7.96 35.67
C ILE A 37 -8.96 8.74 36.80
N GLY A 38 -9.79 9.75 36.50
CA GLY A 38 -10.49 10.54 37.52
C GLY A 38 -9.74 11.77 38.03
N VAL A 39 -8.59 12.15 37.45
CA VAL A 39 -7.88 13.37 37.88
C VAL A 39 -8.62 14.60 37.38
N ALA A 40 -9.37 15.26 38.29
CA ALA A 40 -10.32 16.32 37.98
C ALA A 40 -9.76 17.41 37.03
N SER A 41 -8.56 17.93 37.30
CA SER A 41 -7.95 18.98 36.48
C SER A 41 -7.52 18.48 35.09
N ASN A 42 -7.03 17.24 34.98
CA ASN A 42 -6.67 16.66 33.69
C ASN A 42 -7.92 16.38 32.85
N GLU A 43 -8.98 15.86 33.47
CA GLU A 43 -10.25 15.62 32.79
C GLU A 43 -10.94 16.92 32.37
N ALA A 44 -10.83 17.98 33.18
CA ALA A 44 -11.30 19.30 32.79
C ALA A 44 -10.55 19.84 31.57
N ALA A 45 -9.23 19.68 31.52
CA ALA A 45 -8.42 20.05 30.36
C ALA A 45 -8.78 19.23 29.12
N ASP A 46 -8.99 17.91 29.25
CA ASP A 46 -9.42 17.05 28.15
C ASP A 46 -10.81 17.45 27.61
N ARG A 47 -11.76 17.78 28.51
CA ARG A 47 -13.10 18.28 28.11
C ARG A 47 -12.98 19.59 27.35
N ALA A 48 -12.21 20.55 27.85
CA ALA A 48 -11.99 21.83 27.18
C ALA A 48 -11.33 21.64 25.80
N ALA A 49 -10.34 20.76 25.70
CA ALA A 49 -9.71 20.42 24.41
C ALA A 49 -10.71 19.79 23.43
N LYS A 50 -11.60 18.92 23.90
CA LYS A 50 -12.65 18.30 23.09
C LYS A 50 -13.68 19.33 22.62
N GLU A 51 -14.13 20.22 23.50
CA GLU A 51 -15.04 21.32 23.14
C GLU A 51 -14.41 22.25 22.10
N ALA A 52 -13.11 22.54 22.22
CA ALA A 52 -12.39 23.35 21.24
C ALA A 52 -12.41 22.72 19.84
N THR A 53 -12.46 21.38 19.71
CA THR A 53 -12.59 20.71 18.40
C THR A 53 -13.95 20.91 17.73
N GLN A 54 -14.97 21.35 18.47
CA GLN A 54 -16.32 21.59 17.95
C GLN A 54 -16.54 23.05 17.51
N LYS A 55 -15.57 23.94 17.75
CA LYS A 55 -15.65 25.32 17.26
C LYS A 55 -15.69 25.34 15.73
N GLU A 56 -16.51 26.23 15.19
CA GLU A 56 -16.60 26.43 13.73
C GLU A 56 -15.37 27.13 13.15
N GLY A 57 -14.69 27.95 13.95
CA GLY A 57 -13.49 28.69 13.57
C GLY A 57 -12.18 27.98 13.94
N ILE A 58 -11.16 28.16 13.10
CA ILE A 58 -9.79 27.68 13.36
C ILE A 58 -9.01 28.81 14.05
N ASP A 59 -8.69 28.61 15.34
CA ASP A 59 -7.90 29.58 16.12
C ASP A 59 -6.43 29.63 15.66
N VAL A 60 -5.85 28.48 15.29
CA VAL A 60 -4.44 28.37 14.85
C VAL A 60 -4.32 27.44 13.64
N HIS A 61 -3.83 27.99 12.51
CA HIS A 61 -3.64 27.20 11.29
C HIS A 61 -2.27 26.50 11.29
N LEU A 62 -2.26 25.20 11.61
CA LEU A 62 -1.04 24.38 11.68
C LEU A 62 -0.57 23.82 10.31
N GLY A 63 -1.29 24.13 9.23
CA GLY A 63 -1.03 23.57 7.91
C GLY A 63 -1.40 22.09 7.78
N ILE A 64 -1.14 21.52 6.61
CA ILE A 64 -1.40 20.09 6.36
C ILE A 64 -0.17 19.29 6.81
N PRO A 65 -0.33 18.31 7.72
CA PRO A 65 0.78 17.45 8.11
C PRO A 65 1.36 16.70 6.91
N GLU A 66 2.69 16.61 6.84
CA GLU A 66 3.39 15.90 5.77
C GLU A 66 2.88 14.45 5.59
N ARG A 67 2.59 13.76 6.70
CA ARG A 67 2.01 12.41 6.68
C ARG A 67 0.68 12.37 5.93
N THR A 68 -0.16 13.40 6.10
CA THR A 68 -1.48 13.49 5.49
C THR A 68 -1.33 13.72 3.99
N LEU A 69 -0.44 14.65 3.61
CA LEU A 69 -0.11 14.90 2.21
C LEU A 69 0.42 13.64 1.52
N LYS A 70 1.41 12.95 2.13
CA LYS A 70 1.95 11.69 1.61
C LYS A 70 0.87 10.62 1.45
N ARG A 71 -0.08 10.52 2.38
CA ARG A 71 -1.19 9.56 2.30
C ARG A 71 -2.12 9.88 1.13
N VAL A 72 -2.52 11.15 0.98
CA VAL A 72 -3.40 11.61 -0.11
C VAL A 72 -2.76 11.35 -1.47
N LEU A 73 -1.49 11.77 -1.64
CA LEU A 73 -0.75 11.56 -2.89
C LEU A 73 -0.62 10.08 -3.24
N LYS A 74 -0.31 9.22 -2.25
CA LYS A 74 -0.25 7.76 -2.46
C LYS A 74 -1.60 7.21 -2.91
N SER A 75 -2.70 7.67 -2.31
CA SER A 75 -4.05 7.22 -2.69
C SER A 75 -4.41 7.63 -4.12
N GLN A 76 -4.15 8.89 -4.48
CA GLN A 76 -4.41 9.40 -5.82
C GLN A 76 -3.57 8.69 -6.88
N LEU A 77 -2.29 8.47 -6.57
CA LEU A 77 -1.39 7.72 -7.44
C LEU A 77 -1.93 6.31 -7.69
N MET A 78 -2.35 5.58 -6.65
CA MET A 78 -2.88 4.22 -6.83
C MET A 78 -4.18 4.19 -7.63
N ALA A 79 -5.08 5.15 -7.42
CA ALA A 79 -6.29 5.28 -8.24
C ALA A 79 -5.97 5.58 -9.72
N HIS A 80 -4.92 6.35 -9.99
CA HIS A 80 -4.47 6.60 -11.35
C HIS A 80 -3.88 5.35 -12.00
N TRP A 81 -2.96 4.66 -11.32
CA TRP A 81 -2.37 3.41 -11.82
C TRP A 81 -3.44 2.34 -12.07
N GLN A 82 -4.45 2.23 -11.20
CA GLN A 82 -5.55 1.29 -11.42
C GLN A 82 -6.35 1.65 -12.68
N ARG A 83 -6.70 2.93 -12.88
CA ARG A 83 -7.38 3.38 -14.10
C ARG A 83 -6.58 3.06 -15.37
N ASP A 84 -5.27 3.29 -15.35
CA ASP A 84 -4.38 3.01 -16.48
C ASP A 84 -4.18 1.51 -16.71
N TRP A 85 -4.31 0.70 -15.65
CA TRP A 85 -4.28 -0.75 -15.72
C TRP A 85 -5.58 -1.30 -16.33
N ASP A 86 -6.71 -0.72 -15.96
CA ASP A 86 -8.05 -1.11 -16.43
C ASP A 86 -8.32 -0.64 -17.86
N SER A 87 -7.82 0.54 -18.25
CA SER A 87 -8.07 1.15 -19.58
C SER A 87 -7.38 0.45 -20.76
N ARG A 88 -6.57 -0.60 -20.49
CA ARG A 88 -5.93 -1.37 -21.56
C ARG A 88 -6.99 -2.11 -22.39
N GLU A 89 -7.11 -1.73 -23.65
CA GLU A 89 -8.00 -2.38 -24.62
C GLU A 89 -7.58 -3.83 -24.90
N GLU A 90 -8.54 -4.64 -25.36
CA GLU A 90 -8.32 -6.01 -25.79
C GLU A 90 -7.33 -6.04 -26.97
N GLY A 91 -6.33 -6.93 -26.92
CA GLY A 91 -5.27 -7.02 -27.95
C GLY A 91 -4.00 -6.19 -27.66
N VAL A 92 -3.95 -5.40 -26.59
CA VAL A 92 -2.73 -4.70 -26.14
C VAL A 92 -1.81 -5.65 -25.33
N LYS A 93 -0.49 -5.47 -25.44
CA LYS A 93 0.51 -6.22 -24.65
C LYS A 93 0.21 -6.13 -23.15
N GLY A 94 0.35 -7.26 -22.44
CA GLY A 94 0.18 -7.32 -20.98
C GLY A 94 -1.21 -7.72 -20.49
N LEU A 95 -2.17 -8.00 -21.39
CA LEU A 95 -3.52 -8.45 -21.04
C LEU A 95 -3.53 -9.70 -20.16
N PHE A 96 -2.67 -10.68 -20.47
CA PHE A 96 -2.52 -11.90 -19.67
C PHE A 96 -2.10 -11.59 -18.22
N THR A 97 -1.09 -10.72 -18.05
CA THR A 97 -0.63 -10.29 -16.73
C THR A 97 -1.72 -9.54 -15.97
N ARG A 98 -2.52 -8.70 -16.64
CA ARG A 98 -3.68 -8.04 -16.04
C ARG A 98 -4.72 -9.02 -15.55
N ASN A 99 -5.03 -10.06 -16.33
CA ASN A 99 -6.02 -11.05 -15.95
C ASN A 99 -5.58 -11.87 -14.72
N LEU A 100 -4.28 -12.18 -14.60
CA LEU A 100 -3.71 -12.77 -13.38
C LEU A 100 -3.74 -11.80 -12.19
N PHE A 101 -3.54 -10.52 -12.47
CA PHE A 101 -3.32 -9.49 -11.47
C PHE A 101 -4.20 -8.26 -11.72
N PRO A 102 -5.51 -8.34 -11.45
CA PRO A 102 -6.47 -7.30 -11.83
C PRO A 102 -6.25 -5.98 -11.08
N THR A 103 -5.60 -6.04 -9.91
CA THR A 103 -5.32 -4.85 -9.09
C THR A 103 -3.86 -4.40 -9.23
N ALA A 104 -3.67 -3.11 -9.46
CA ALA A 104 -2.38 -2.45 -9.39
C ALA A 104 -1.92 -2.36 -7.92
N LEU A 105 -0.76 -2.93 -7.61
CA LEU A 105 -0.21 -2.97 -6.26
C LEU A 105 1.23 -2.47 -6.26
N ARG A 106 1.57 -1.58 -5.32
CA ARG A 106 2.96 -1.11 -5.13
C ARG A 106 3.88 -2.18 -4.57
N THR A 107 3.32 -3.17 -3.88
CA THR A 107 4.09 -4.23 -3.19
C THR A 107 4.35 -5.43 -4.07
N ARG A 108 3.70 -5.54 -5.24
CA ARG A 108 3.92 -6.67 -6.14
C ARG A 108 5.28 -6.50 -6.83
N CYS A 109 6.25 -7.28 -6.39
CA CYS A 109 7.55 -7.43 -7.03
C CYS A 109 7.77 -8.91 -7.30
N ILE A 110 7.79 -9.29 -8.58
CA ILE A 110 8.13 -10.64 -9.02
C ILE A 110 9.58 -10.58 -9.49
N SER A 111 10.49 -11.19 -8.74
CA SER A 111 11.93 -11.17 -9.04
C SER A 111 12.45 -12.49 -9.60
N ASN A 112 11.74 -13.60 -9.36
CA ASN A 112 12.11 -14.90 -9.89
C ASN A 112 11.88 -14.93 -11.42
N PRO A 113 12.90 -15.28 -12.23
CA PRO A 113 12.77 -15.30 -13.69
C PRO A 113 11.67 -16.23 -14.23
N TYR A 114 11.43 -17.38 -13.59
CA TYR A 114 10.38 -18.32 -13.98
C TYR A 114 8.99 -17.76 -13.68
N ASP A 115 8.82 -17.12 -12.52
CA ASP A 115 7.56 -16.48 -12.16
C ASP A 115 7.25 -15.29 -13.09
N ILE A 116 8.26 -14.52 -13.51
CA ILE A 116 8.10 -13.44 -14.49
C ILE A 116 7.67 -14.02 -15.85
N GLN A 117 8.33 -15.08 -16.30
CA GLN A 117 7.97 -15.77 -17.54
C GLN A 117 6.53 -16.30 -17.50
N MET A 118 6.15 -16.90 -16.38
CA MET A 118 4.79 -17.38 -16.16
C MET A 118 3.79 -16.21 -16.15
N ALA A 119 4.03 -15.16 -15.36
CA ALA A 119 3.16 -14.00 -15.23
C ALA A 119 2.99 -13.19 -16.52
N THR A 120 3.92 -13.30 -17.47
CA THR A 120 3.89 -12.59 -18.75
C THR A 120 3.50 -13.47 -19.93
N ASN A 121 3.16 -14.75 -19.69
CA ASN A 121 2.92 -15.76 -20.72
C ASN A 121 4.10 -15.91 -21.72
N HIS A 122 5.33 -15.75 -21.21
CA HIS A 122 6.58 -15.87 -21.95
C HIS A 122 7.44 -17.08 -21.51
N GLY A 123 6.89 -17.96 -20.66
CA GLY A 123 7.54 -19.22 -20.32
C GLY A 123 7.59 -20.20 -21.49
N LEU A 124 8.29 -21.32 -21.30
CA LEU A 124 8.41 -22.43 -22.26
C LEU A 124 7.10 -23.21 -22.47
N SER A 125 5.96 -22.52 -22.53
CA SER A 125 4.69 -23.10 -22.92
C SER A 125 4.73 -23.43 -24.43
N PRO A 126 4.11 -24.54 -24.86
CA PRO A 126 4.03 -24.89 -26.28
C PRO A 126 3.40 -23.77 -27.12
N GLN A 127 2.39 -23.06 -26.60
CA GLN A 127 1.80 -21.91 -27.30
C GLN A 127 2.83 -20.79 -27.55
N TYR A 128 3.64 -20.45 -26.55
CA TYR A 128 4.69 -19.43 -26.69
C TYR A 128 5.78 -19.88 -27.67
N LEU A 129 6.27 -21.13 -27.56
CA LEU A 129 7.31 -21.67 -28.46
C LEU A 129 6.84 -21.77 -29.92
N ARG A 130 5.57 -22.13 -30.15
CA ARG A 130 4.95 -22.18 -31.48
C ARG A 130 4.93 -20.81 -32.16
N ARG A 131 4.66 -19.74 -31.41
CA ARG A 131 4.68 -18.37 -31.95
C ARG A 131 6.03 -18.00 -32.60
N PHE A 132 7.12 -18.61 -32.13
CA PHE A 132 8.47 -18.41 -32.67
C PHE A 132 8.94 -19.55 -33.57
N ASN A 133 8.05 -20.49 -33.95
CA ASN A 133 8.38 -21.67 -34.76
C ASN A 133 9.48 -22.56 -34.16
N LEU A 134 9.57 -22.62 -32.83
CA LEU A 134 10.58 -23.41 -32.12
C LEU A 134 10.09 -24.83 -31.78
N ARG A 135 8.76 -25.02 -31.70
CA ARG A 135 8.13 -26.30 -31.38
C ARG A 135 6.66 -26.29 -31.78
N ASP A 136 6.15 -27.44 -32.19
CA ASP A 136 4.72 -27.66 -32.37
C ASP A 136 3.98 -27.87 -31.02
N CYS A 137 2.67 -27.58 -31.02
CA CYS A 137 1.78 -27.85 -29.88
C CYS A 137 1.76 -29.36 -29.57
N SER A 138 1.84 -29.71 -28.30
CA SER A 138 1.87 -31.11 -27.85
C SER A 138 1.22 -31.30 -26.49
N CYS A 139 0.14 -30.55 -26.20
CA CYS A 139 -0.62 -30.82 -24.99
C CYS A 139 -1.13 -32.26 -24.98
N ARG A 140 -0.84 -32.96 -23.88
CA ARG A 140 -1.29 -34.34 -23.64
C ARG A 140 -2.79 -34.42 -23.29
N CYS A 141 -3.45 -33.28 -23.15
CA CYS A 141 -4.86 -33.13 -22.82
C CYS A 141 -5.80 -33.34 -24.02
N GLY A 142 -5.28 -33.37 -25.26
CA GLY A 142 -6.08 -33.51 -26.48
C GLY A 142 -6.88 -32.26 -26.89
N GLU A 143 -6.76 -31.15 -26.17
CA GLU A 143 -7.32 -29.85 -26.57
C GLU A 143 -6.24 -28.99 -27.25
N ASP A 144 -6.18 -29.03 -28.59
CA ASP A 144 -5.15 -28.35 -29.40
C ASP A 144 -5.20 -26.81 -29.39
N GLN A 145 -6.10 -26.20 -28.61
CA GLN A 145 -6.44 -24.77 -28.75
C GLN A 145 -5.87 -23.86 -27.65
N HIS A 146 -5.48 -24.40 -26.49
CA HIS A 146 -5.08 -23.57 -25.35
C HIS A 146 -3.88 -24.15 -24.59
N ASP A 147 -2.69 -24.15 -25.18
CA ASP A 147 -1.43 -24.58 -24.53
C ASP A 147 -0.70 -23.42 -23.81
N ASP A 148 -1.46 -22.50 -23.21
CA ASP A 148 -0.90 -21.33 -22.53
C ASP A 148 -0.46 -21.67 -21.10
N VAL A 149 0.25 -20.76 -20.44
CA VAL A 149 0.74 -21.02 -19.08
C VAL A 149 -0.41 -21.31 -18.09
N LEU A 150 -1.59 -20.71 -18.28
CA LEU A 150 -2.76 -20.98 -17.44
C LEU A 150 -3.26 -22.42 -17.59
N HIS A 151 -3.29 -22.96 -18.81
CA HIS A 151 -3.67 -24.34 -19.06
C HIS A 151 -2.75 -25.32 -18.32
N PHE A 152 -1.44 -25.11 -18.37
CA PHE A 152 -0.47 -25.96 -17.68
C PHE A 152 -0.66 -25.93 -16.16
N VAL A 153 -0.92 -24.74 -15.61
CA VAL A 153 -1.10 -24.56 -14.16
C VAL A 153 -2.44 -25.12 -13.68
N ALA A 154 -3.52 -24.87 -14.43
CA ALA A 154 -4.88 -25.16 -13.99
C ALA A 154 -5.41 -26.55 -14.42
N LYS A 155 -5.08 -27.03 -15.62
CA LYS A 155 -5.67 -28.26 -16.19
C LYS A 155 -4.77 -29.49 -16.07
N ILE A 156 -3.46 -29.37 -16.28
CA ILE A 156 -2.57 -30.54 -16.26
C ILE A 156 -2.41 -31.14 -14.86
N SER A 157 -2.52 -30.35 -13.79
CA SER A 157 -2.54 -30.84 -12.41
C SER A 157 -3.70 -31.80 -12.12
N PHE A 158 -4.83 -31.69 -12.84
CA PHE A 158 -5.97 -32.61 -12.73
C PHE A 158 -5.81 -33.87 -13.58
N CYS A 159 -5.10 -33.81 -14.72
CA CYS A 159 -4.91 -34.99 -15.58
C CYS A 159 -3.95 -36.04 -14.99
N PHE A 160 -3.10 -35.68 -14.02
CA PHE A 160 -2.23 -36.65 -13.32
C PHE A 160 -2.93 -37.44 -12.21
N HIS A 161 -4.14 -37.05 -11.78
CA HIS A 161 -4.89 -37.75 -10.73
C HIS A 161 -5.95 -38.74 -11.27
N SER A 162 -6.17 -38.79 -12.58
CA SER A 162 -7.20 -39.64 -13.19
C SER A 162 -6.64 -40.86 -13.93
N THR A 163 -5.39 -41.24 -13.68
CA THR A 163 -4.84 -42.52 -14.14
C THR A 163 -4.39 -43.37 -12.95
N VAL A 164 -5.37 -43.99 -12.29
CA VAL A 164 -5.24 -45.32 -11.69
C VAL A 164 -6.48 -46.12 -12.05
#